data_AF-A0A840NM50-F1
#
_entry.id   AF-A0A840NM50-F1
#
_cell.length_a   1.000
_cell.length_b   1.000
_cell.length_c   1.000
_cell.angle_alpha   90.00
_cell.angle_beta   90.00
_cell.angle_gamma   90.00
#
_symmetry.space_group_name_H-M   'P 1'
#
loop_
_entity.id
_entity.type
_entity.pdbx_description
1 polymer ?
#
loop_
_entity_poly.entity_id
_entity_poly.type
_entity_poly.pdbx_seq_one_letter_code
_entity_poly.pdbx_strand_id
1 'polypeptide(L)'
;MTTEENQNQREHPGFLADWRTPAGDPLTPISYLSTLTSGIEAILAIQWLFRPNFLEYRGIVFATDEPTEPNPAQKKTLDDWLSHFNGDISKVEFKSNLTILPDVFTNLTLDEHIEDISIFAESIADCWRGLLKLHFPDRDFVVEVFDDPEEPYDPQITFYSKPEESSNAPVVVYGVAAGQFAQLDGVHAALHLDLPPSARTGFAGLALPPQQALEINARDAADRKTLLDRIAPGSTTLTDALRASGRSAVLLSGFEQLWVKNRAVAEELIRQAPDALATARAEGRTLHLAFADLTSDTAESALELLRDLTAGHAEPVPVFHYAPSA
;
A
#
# COMPACT_ATOMS: atom_id res chain seq x y z
N MET A 1 -18.03 -35.10 27.52
CA MET A 1 -17.64 -33.81 28.13
C MET A 1 -16.14 -33.90 28.34
N THR A 2 -15.40 -33.52 27.30
CA THR A 2 -13.94 -33.51 27.28
C THR A 2 -13.47 -32.12 27.67
N THR A 3 -12.48 -32.11 28.55
CA THR A 3 -11.78 -31.01 29.20
C THR A 3 -11.47 -29.87 28.23
N GLU A 4 -12.05 -28.68 28.45
CA GLU A 4 -11.43 -27.43 28.00
C GLU A 4 -10.14 -27.28 28.81
N GLU A 5 -9.02 -27.63 28.20
CA GLU A 5 -7.71 -27.22 28.71
C GLU A 5 -7.67 -25.70 28.72
N ASN A 6 -7.47 -25.15 29.91
CA ASN A 6 -7.43 -23.72 30.19
C ASN A 6 -6.14 -23.15 29.58
N GLN A 7 -6.17 -22.79 28.29
CA GLN A 7 -5.04 -22.30 27.49
C GLN A 7 -4.44 -20.95 27.96
N ASN A 8 -4.83 -20.42 29.12
CA ASN A 8 -4.45 -19.09 29.61
C ASN A 8 -3.62 -19.10 30.91
N GLN A 9 -2.93 -20.20 31.24
CA GLN A 9 -1.98 -20.17 32.37
C GLN A 9 -0.63 -19.62 31.91
N ARG A 10 -0.45 -18.31 32.04
CA ARG A 10 0.88 -17.67 31.92
C ARG A 10 1.75 -18.12 33.10
N GLU A 11 2.87 -18.74 32.81
CA GLU A 11 3.85 -19.10 33.83
C GLU A 11 4.45 -17.83 34.46
N HIS A 12 4.81 -17.92 35.74
CA HIS A 12 5.50 -16.82 36.41
C HIS A 12 6.94 -16.75 35.92
N PRO A 13 7.49 -15.54 35.67
CA PRO A 13 8.90 -15.36 35.35
C PRO A 13 9.83 -16.05 36.36
N GLY A 14 10.89 -16.67 35.87
CA GLY A 14 11.81 -17.48 36.67
C GLY A 14 12.45 -16.70 37.83
N PHE A 15 12.78 -15.42 37.61
CA PHE A 15 13.37 -14.55 38.64
C PHE A 15 12.45 -14.34 39.85
N LEU A 16 11.13 -14.53 39.72
CA LEU A 16 10.19 -14.45 40.82
C LEU A 16 10.20 -15.72 41.69
N ALA A 17 10.70 -16.86 41.20
CA ALA A 17 10.69 -18.11 41.95
C ALA A 17 11.49 -17.99 43.26
N ASP A 18 12.68 -17.41 43.20
CA ASP A 18 13.55 -17.23 44.36
C ASP A 18 12.99 -16.19 45.35
N TRP A 19 12.41 -15.11 44.83
CA TRP A 19 11.82 -14.05 45.65
C TRP A 19 10.59 -14.51 46.44
N ARG A 20 9.79 -15.44 45.90
CA ARG A 20 8.54 -15.91 46.55
C ARG A 20 8.77 -16.81 47.77
N THR A 21 9.99 -17.27 48.03
CA THR A 21 10.22 -18.47 48.85
C THR A 21 10.44 -18.26 50.37
N PRO A 22 10.21 -17.08 51.00
CA PRO A 22 10.01 -17.10 52.47
C PRO A 22 8.97 -16.14 53.07
N ALA A 23 8.01 -15.59 52.32
CA ALA A 23 7.16 -14.49 52.85
C ALA A 23 5.85 -14.88 53.55
N GLY A 24 5.42 -16.15 53.56
CA GLY A 24 4.21 -16.60 54.28
C GLY A 24 2.86 -16.15 53.69
N ASP A 25 2.83 -15.05 52.92
CA ASP A 25 1.68 -14.58 52.12
C ASP A 25 1.82 -14.98 50.64
N PRO A 26 0.71 -15.12 49.89
CA PRO A 26 0.75 -15.39 48.46
C PRO A 26 1.28 -14.16 47.71
N LEU A 27 2.61 -14.06 47.60
CA LEU A 27 3.27 -13.03 46.81
C LEU A 27 2.90 -13.19 45.32
N THR A 28 2.43 -12.12 44.71
CA THR A 28 2.10 -12.03 43.27
C THR A 28 3.19 -11.26 42.52
N PRO A 29 3.28 -11.35 41.18
CA PRO A 29 4.17 -10.48 40.41
C PRO A 29 3.96 -8.98 40.69
N ILE A 30 2.73 -8.56 40.97
CA ILE A 30 2.42 -7.16 41.34
C ILE A 30 3.06 -6.79 42.68
N SER A 31 3.09 -7.74 43.63
CA SER A 31 3.72 -7.53 44.94
C SER A 31 5.22 -7.25 44.83
N TYR A 32 5.90 -7.76 43.80
CA TYR A 32 7.33 -7.54 43.56
C TYR A 32 7.65 -6.05 43.34
N LEU A 33 6.75 -5.29 42.71
CA LEU A 33 6.95 -3.87 42.39
C LEU A 33 7.19 -3.01 43.64
N SER A 34 6.61 -3.39 44.78
CA SER A 34 6.78 -2.70 46.07
C SER A 34 8.18 -2.83 46.66
N THR A 35 8.98 -3.78 46.16
CA THR A 35 10.35 -4.03 46.63
C THR A 35 11.39 -3.22 45.85
N LEU A 36 11.01 -2.65 44.72
CA LEU A 36 11.88 -1.88 43.85
C LEU A 36 11.93 -0.42 44.30
N THR A 37 13.14 0.11 44.51
CA THR A 37 13.37 1.52 44.90
C THR A 37 12.77 2.53 43.93
N SER A 38 12.61 2.16 42.66
CA SER A 38 12.02 3.00 41.60
C SER A 38 10.91 2.29 40.82
N GLY A 39 10.16 1.42 41.52
CA GLY A 39 9.12 0.60 40.89
C GLY A 39 8.04 1.44 40.22
N ILE A 40 7.60 2.54 40.84
CA ILE A 40 6.53 3.38 40.28
C ILE A 40 7.00 4.16 39.05
N GLU A 41 8.20 4.73 39.07
CA GLU A 41 8.78 5.46 37.94
C GLU A 41 8.97 4.54 36.73
N ALA A 42 9.45 3.31 36.96
CA ALA A 42 9.60 2.31 35.90
C ALA A 42 8.26 1.91 35.27
N ILE A 43 7.21 1.73 36.07
CA ILE A 43 5.85 1.42 35.57
C ILE A 43 5.29 2.58 34.74
N LEU A 44 5.47 3.82 35.20
CA LEU A 44 4.98 5.00 34.47
C LEU A 44 5.73 5.19 33.15
N ALA A 45 7.03 4.89 33.11
CA ALA A 45 7.81 4.93 31.87
C ALA A 45 7.40 3.80 30.91
N ILE A 46 7.31 2.55 31.39
CA ILE A 46 6.99 1.40 30.53
C ILE A 46 5.56 1.46 29.97
N GLN A 47 4.66 2.19 30.63
CA GLN A 47 3.30 2.43 30.11
C GLN A 47 3.32 3.00 28.69
N TRP A 48 4.32 3.80 28.33
CA TRP A 48 4.44 4.37 26.99
C TRP A 48 4.74 3.34 25.91
N LEU A 49 5.32 2.18 26.26
CA LEU A 49 5.43 1.05 25.31
C LEU A 49 4.09 0.36 25.12
N PHE A 50 3.32 0.12 26.18
CA PHE A 50 2.02 -0.56 26.07
C PHE A 50 0.94 0.33 25.44
N ARG A 51 1.01 1.63 25.70
CA ARG A 51 0.02 2.62 25.28
C ARG A 51 0.73 3.88 24.77
N PRO A 52 1.37 3.81 23.59
CA PRO A 52 1.91 5.00 22.97
C PRO A 52 0.78 5.95 22.54
N ASN A 53 1.12 7.20 22.25
CA ASN A 53 0.23 8.04 21.46
C ASN A 53 0.31 7.58 20.01
N PHE A 54 -0.83 7.52 19.34
CA PHE A 54 -0.89 7.35 17.89
C PHE A 54 -1.23 8.68 17.26
N LEU A 55 -0.39 9.16 16.35
CA LEU A 55 -0.67 10.33 15.53
C LEU A 55 -0.83 9.92 14.08
N GLU A 56 -1.64 10.68 13.36
CA GLU A 56 -1.79 10.55 11.91
C GLU A 56 -1.15 11.74 11.20
N TYR A 57 -0.28 11.47 10.23
CA TYR A 57 0.32 12.48 9.38
C TYR A 57 0.34 12.00 7.93
N ARG A 58 -0.38 12.70 7.04
CA ARG A 58 -0.49 12.36 5.61
C ARG A 58 -0.94 10.91 5.37
N GLY A 59 -1.87 10.41 6.19
CA GLY A 59 -2.39 9.04 6.13
C GLY A 59 -1.56 8.00 6.89
N ILE A 60 -0.35 8.35 7.32
CA ILE A 60 0.53 7.48 8.10
C ILE A 60 0.11 7.54 9.57
N VAL A 61 -0.21 6.40 10.16
CA VAL A 61 -0.38 6.26 11.61
C VAL A 61 0.91 5.74 12.23
N PHE A 62 1.45 6.48 13.18
CA PHE A 62 2.68 6.12 13.86
C PHE A 62 2.61 6.33 15.38
N ALA A 63 3.38 5.53 16.11
CA ALA A 63 3.54 5.66 17.55
C ALA A 63 4.54 6.78 17.88
N THR A 64 4.25 7.55 18.93
CA THR A 64 5.09 8.67 19.37
C THR A 64 4.90 8.98 20.86
N ASP A 65 5.90 9.64 21.45
CA ASP A 65 5.84 10.25 22.77
C ASP A 65 5.25 11.68 22.74
N GLU A 66 5.18 12.29 21.55
CA GLU A 66 4.59 13.61 21.36
C GLU A 66 3.06 13.59 21.59
N PRO A 67 2.49 14.60 22.28
CA PRO A 67 1.10 14.55 22.73
C PRO A 67 0.06 14.96 21.68
N THR A 68 0.44 15.75 20.67
CA THR A 68 -0.55 16.41 19.79
C THR A 68 -0.19 16.46 18.31
N GLU A 69 1.09 16.64 17.97
CA GLU A 69 1.54 16.70 16.59
C GLU A 69 2.97 16.21 16.45
N PRO A 70 3.38 15.66 15.29
CA PRO A 70 4.77 15.33 15.07
C PRO A 70 5.63 16.59 15.04
N ASN A 71 6.79 16.51 15.69
CA ASN A 71 7.77 17.59 15.65
C ASN A 71 8.40 17.70 14.24
N PRO A 72 9.09 18.82 13.91
CA PRO A 72 9.64 19.03 12.57
C PRO A 72 10.62 17.95 12.09
N ALA A 73 11.37 17.33 13.00
CA ALA A 73 12.30 16.26 12.66
C ALA A 73 11.54 14.97 12.29
N GLN A 74 10.49 14.62 13.04
CA GLN A 74 9.62 13.49 12.72
C GLN A 74 8.91 13.69 11.38
N LYS A 75 8.32 14.87 11.13
CA LYS A 75 7.68 15.21 9.84
C LYS A 75 8.65 14.99 8.68
N LYS A 76 9.88 15.50 8.81
CA LYS A 76 10.93 15.31 7.79
C LYS A 76 11.26 13.83 7.56
N THR A 77 11.43 13.04 8.62
CA THR A 77 11.72 11.60 8.49
C THR A 77 10.58 10.86 7.79
N LEU A 78 9.33 11.15 8.14
CA LEU A 78 8.16 10.54 7.50
C LEU A 78 8.04 10.94 6.03
N ASP A 79 8.30 12.21 5.68
CA ASP A 79 8.32 12.67 4.28
C ASP A 79 9.46 12.03 3.48
N ASP A 80 10.65 11.87 4.07
CA ASP A 80 11.79 11.19 3.44
C ASP A 80 11.44 9.71 3.17
N TRP A 81 10.77 9.03 4.10
CA TRP A 81 10.30 7.65 3.89
C TRP A 81 9.16 7.53 2.90
N LEU A 82 8.19 8.46 2.90
CA LEU A 82 7.16 8.52 1.87
C LEU A 82 7.77 8.63 0.48
N SER A 83 8.76 9.51 0.33
CA SER A 83 9.51 9.66 -0.92
C SER A 83 10.25 8.37 -1.29
N HIS A 84 10.99 7.78 -0.33
CA HIS A 84 11.77 6.57 -0.54
C HIS A 84 10.90 5.36 -0.92
N PHE A 85 9.73 5.21 -0.31
CA PHE A 85 8.80 4.11 -0.57
C PHE A 85 7.73 4.44 -1.62
N ASN A 86 7.91 5.52 -2.40
CA ASN A 86 6.98 5.94 -3.47
C ASN A 86 5.51 6.09 -3.00
N GLY A 87 5.31 6.59 -1.78
CA GLY A 87 3.99 6.81 -1.19
C GLY A 87 3.32 5.56 -0.58
N ASP A 88 4.02 4.43 -0.49
CA ASP A 88 3.51 3.22 0.16
C ASP A 88 3.40 3.41 1.68
N ILE A 89 2.20 3.77 2.15
CA ILE A 89 1.89 4.06 3.56
C ILE A 89 2.24 2.88 4.46
N SER A 90 1.88 1.66 4.06
CA SER A 90 2.12 0.45 4.87
C SER A 90 3.61 0.24 5.13
N LYS A 91 4.48 0.46 4.14
CA LYS A 91 5.94 0.39 4.33
C LYS A 91 6.48 1.50 5.22
N VAL A 92 5.95 2.72 5.09
CA VAL A 92 6.35 3.84 5.94
C VAL A 92 5.97 3.56 7.40
N GLU A 93 4.73 3.15 7.65
CA GLU A 93 4.24 2.78 8.99
C GLU A 93 5.06 1.64 9.58
N PHE A 94 5.31 0.58 8.82
CA PHE A 94 6.17 -0.54 9.25
C PHE A 94 7.52 -0.03 9.75
N LYS A 95 8.15 0.87 9.00
CA LYS A 95 9.48 1.38 9.34
C LYS A 95 9.45 2.38 10.50
N SER A 96 8.43 3.23 10.56
CA SER A 96 8.30 4.25 11.61
C SER A 96 7.94 3.68 12.97
N ASN A 97 7.23 2.55 12.98
CA ASN A 97 6.72 1.92 14.19
C ASN A 97 7.61 0.77 14.69
N LEU A 98 8.67 0.43 13.96
CA LEU A 98 9.60 -0.63 14.34
C LEU A 98 10.31 -0.26 15.64
N THR A 99 10.05 -1.06 16.68
CA THR A 99 10.68 -0.97 18.00
C THR A 99 11.52 -2.22 18.21
N ILE A 100 12.83 -2.03 18.34
CA ILE A 100 13.78 -3.07 18.73
C ILE A 100 13.79 -3.10 20.26
N LEU A 101 13.21 -4.14 20.89
CA LEU A 101 13.04 -4.14 22.35
C LEU A 101 14.36 -4.10 23.13
N PRO A 102 15.43 -4.81 22.73
CA PRO A 102 16.72 -4.69 23.39
C PRO A 102 17.24 -3.24 23.46
N ASP A 103 16.99 -2.43 22.44
CA ASP A 103 17.43 -1.03 22.38
C ASP A 103 16.67 -0.13 23.38
N VAL A 104 15.49 -0.54 23.82
CA VAL A 104 14.75 0.17 24.88
C VAL A 104 15.44 0.01 26.23
N PHE A 105 16.14 -1.11 26.45
CA PHE A 105 16.79 -1.46 27.70
C PHE A 105 18.31 -1.34 27.66
N THR A 106 18.86 -0.42 26.86
CA THR A 106 20.31 -0.22 26.60
C THR A 106 21.25 -0.19 27.81
N ASN A 107 20.74 0.12 29.01
CA ASN A 107 21.54 0.16 30.25
C ASN A 107 21.39 -1.09 31.13
N LEU A 108 20.69 -2.13 30.65
CA LEU A 108 20.42 -3.36 31.38
C LEU A 108 21.08 -4.56 30.68
N THR A 109 21.51 -5.54 31.47
CA THR A 109 21.94 -6.85 30.95
C THR A 109 20.70 -7.72 30.76
N LEU A 110 20.50 -8.22 29.54
CA LEU A 110 19.29 -8.96 29.14
C LEU A 110 19.51 -10.48 29.04
N ASP A 111 20.76 -10.95 29.17
CA ASP A 111 21.16 -12.35 28.94
C ASP A 111 20.32 -13.36 29.74
N GLU A 112 19.90 -13.00 30.97
CA GLU A 112 19.10 -13.86 31.85
C GLU A 112 17.57 -13.74 31.60
N HIS A 113 17.16 -12.82 30.72
CA HIS A 113 15.76 -12.43 30.51
C HIS A 113 15.30 -12.56 29.06
N ILE A 114 16.11 -13.13 28.15
CA ILE A 114 15.80 -13.11 26.72
C ILE A 114 14.44 -13.76 26.40
N GLU A 115 14.13 -14.90 27.03
CA GLU A 115 12.82 -15.57 26.89
C GLU A 115 11.66 -14.74 27.48
N ASP A 116 11.91 -14.03 28.60
CA ASP A 116 10.91 -13.14 29.20
C ASP A 116 10.60 -11.93 28.30
N ILE A 117 11.60 -11.46 27.52
CA ILE A 117 11.47 -10.33 26.60
C ILE A 117 10.63 -10.71 25.37
N SER A 118 10.77 -11.94 24.86
CA SER A 118 9.89 -12.47 23.81
C SER A 118 8.41 -12.45 24.22
N ILE A 119 8.11 -12.95 25.43
CA ILE A 119 6.74 -12.93 25.98
C ILE A 119 6.26 -11.48 26.22
N PHE A 120 7.18 -10.60 26.62
CA PHE A 120 6.91 -9.18 26.77
C PHE A 120 6.56 -8.51 25.44
N ALA A 121 7.21 -8.90 24.35
CA ALA A 121 6.94 -8.41 23.00
C ALA A 121 5.51 -8.71 22.56
N GLU A 122 5.06 -9.96 22.72
CA GLU A 122 3.69 -10.35 22.43
C GLU A 122 2.66 -9.61 23.31
N SER A 123 3.00 -9.36 24.58
CA SER A 123 2.12 -8.59 25.47
C SER A 123 1.94 -7.14 25.00
N ILE A 124 2.99 -6.51 24.46
CA ILE A 124 2.92 -5.18 23.85
C ILE A 124 2.09 -5.25 22.56
N ALA A 125 2.34 -6.24 21.71
CA ALA A 125 1.63 -6.41 20.45
C ALA A 125 0.11 -6.55 20.65
N ASP A 126 -0.33 -7.32 21.65
CA ASP A 126 -1.75 -7.45 22.00
C ASP A 126 -2.36 -6.12 22.45
N CYS A 127 -1.62 -5.33 23.23
CA CYS A 127 -2.05 -4.00 23.63
C CYS A 127 -2.18 -3.08 22.42
N TRP A 128 -1.21 -3.09 21.50
CA TRP A 128 -1.23 -2.30 20.28
C TRP A 128 -2.38 -2.70 19.36
N ARG A 129 -2.65 -4.00 19.17
CA ARG A 129 -3.81 -4.50 18.40
C ARG A 129 -5.12 -3.93 18.96
N GLY A 130 -5.30 -3.99 20.27
CA GLY A 130 -6.49 -3.46 20.94
C GLY A 130 -6.63 -1.94 20.81
N LEU A 131 -5.54 -1.20 21.02
CA LEU A 131 -5.56 0.26 20.94
C LEU A 131 -5.74 0.76 19.51
N LEU A 132 -5.05 0.18 18.52
CA LEU A 132 -5.20 0.54 17.11
C LEU A 132 -6.65 0.33 16.65
N LYS A 133 -7.28 -0.79 17.03
CA LYS A 133 -8.70 -1.02 16.70
C LYS A 133 -9.64 -0.03 17.39
N LEU A 134 -9.31 0.41 18.60
CA LEU A 134 -10.09 1.41 19.33
C LEU A 134 -9.96 2.80 18.70
N HIS A 135 -8.75 3.21 18.32
CA HIS A 135 -8.46 4.55 17.81
C HIS A 135 -8.76 4.72 16.31
N PHE A 136 -8.64 3.65 15.53
CA PHE A 136 -8.81 3.65 14.08
C PHE A 136 -9.72 2.48 13.65
N PRO A 137 -11.01 2.48 14.03
CA PRO A 137 -11.90 1.34 13.83
C PRO A 137 -12.10 0.96 12.36
N ASP A 138 -11.94 1.91 11.45
CA ASP A 138 -12.16 1.78 10.01
C ASP A 138 -10.92 1.32 9.23
N ARG A 139 -9.77 1.16 9.91
CA ARG A 139 -8.52 0.68 9.29
C ARG A 139 -8.17 -0.70 9.84
N ASP A 140 -7.68 -1.56 8.94
CA ASP A 140 -7.15 -2.86 9.31
C ASP A 140 -5.65 -2.75 9.54
N PHE A 141 -5.23 -2.91 10.79
CA PHE A 141 -3.82 -2.93 11.17
C PHE A 141 -3.31 -4.36 11.34
N VAL A 142 -2.07 -4.59 10.92
CA VAL A 142 -1.26 -5.74 11.29
C VAL A 142 -0.27 -5.29 12.36
N VAL A 143 -0.15 -6.09 13.42
CA VAL A 143 0.89 -5.93 14.44
C VAL A 143 1.71 -7.21 14.45
N GLU A 144 3.00 -7.07 14.18
CA GLU A 144 3.94 -8.18 14.02
C GLU A 144 5.00 -8.13 15.11
N VAL A 145 5.35 -9.32 15.59
CA VAL A 145 6.50 -9.56 16.46
C VAL A 145 7.48 -10.41 15.66
N PHE A 146 8.72 -9.95 15.58
CA PHE A 146 9.84 -10.71 15.03
C PHE A 146 10.69 -11.17 16.19
N ASP A 147 10.86 -12.48 16.30
CA ASP A 147 11.54 -13.13 17.42
C ASP A 147 12.29 -14.36 16.91
N ASP A 148 13.36 -14.08 16.17
CA ASP A 148 14.36 -15.03 15.70
C ASP A 148 15.60 -14.96 16.61
N PRO A 149 15.89 -16.01 17.40
CA PRO A 149 17.05 -16.03 18.29
C PRO A 149 18.40 -15.98 17.56
N GLU A 150 18.44 -16.16 16.23
CA GLU A 150 19.65 -16.04 15.42
C GLU A 150 19.94 -14.59 14.96
N GLU A 151 18.97 -13.68 15.08
CA GLU A 151 19.11 -12.27 14.67
C GLU A 151 19.59 -11.37 15.84
N PRO A 152 20.58 -10.48 15.61
CA PRO A 152 21.21 -9.69 16.68
C PRO A 152 20.33 -8.56 17.24
N TYR A 153 19.09 -8.40 16.75
CA TYR A 153 18.20 -7.29 17.10
C TYR A 153 16.81 -7.75 17.56
N ASP A 154 16.66 -9.00 17.97
CA ASP A 154 15.38 -9.55 18.37
C ASP A 154 15.17 -9.56 19.90
N PRO A 155 13.91 -9.48 20.39
CA PRO A 155 12.68 -9.35 19.60
C PRO A 155 12.37 -7.91 19.17
N GLN A 156 11.69 -7.79 18.02
CA GLN A 156 11.23 -6.53 17.44
C GLN A 156 9.70 -6.54 17.33
N ILE A 157 9.09 -5.35 17.44
CA ILE A 157 7.65 -5.17 17.28
C ILE A 157 7.41 -4.03 16.31
N THR A 158 6.43 -4.20 15.44
CA THR A 158 5.96 -3.11 14.57
C THR A 158 4.47 -3.23 14.31
N PHE A 159 3.90 -2.17 13.76
CA PHE A 159 2.57 -2.21 13.18
C PHE A 159 2.48 -1.37 11.92
N TYR A 160 1.56 -1.76 11.06
CA TYR A 160 1.24 -1.07 9.83
C TYR A 160 -0.20 -1.36 9.43
N SER A 161 -0.84 -0.42 8.78
CA SER A 161 -2.13 -0.66 8.15
C SER A 161 -1.92 -1.54 6.93
N LYS A 162 -2.84 -2.48 6.70
CA LYS A 162 -2.99 -3.06 5.38
C LYS A 162 -3.35 -1.93 4.43
N PRO A 163 -2.85 -1.95 3.18
CA PRO A 163 -3.46 -1.13 2.15
C PRO A 163 -4.95 -1.36 2.24
N GLU A 164 -5.75 -0.30 2.36
CA GLU A 164 -7.17 -0.45 2.11
C GLU A 164 -7.26 -1.20 0.78
N GLU A 165 -7.88 -2.38 0.77
CA GLU A 165 -8.36 -2.95 -0.48
C GLU A 165 -9.28 -1.86 -1.03
N SER A 166 -8.75 -1.06 -1.95
CA SER A 166 -9.37 0.15 -2.44
C SER A 166 -10.53 -0.27 -3.33
N SER A 167 -11.60 -0.77 -2.73
CA SER A 167 -12.84 -1.13 -3.43
C SER A 167 -13.58 0.10 -3.98
N ASN A 168 -12.99 1.30 -3.88
CA ASN A 168 -13.50 2.54 -4.45
C ASN A 168 -12.50 3.31 -5.34
N ALA A 169 -11.26 2.86 -5.54
CA ALA A 169 -10.41 3.52 -6.55
C ALA A 169 -10.85 3.04 -7.94
N PRO A 170 -11.22 3.93 -8.88
CA PRO A 170 -11.61 3.49 -10.23
C PRO A 170 -10.43 2.89 -11.01
N VAL A 171 -9.19 3.16 -10.57
CA VAL A 171 -7.96 2.63 -11.16
C VAL A 171 -6.93 2.22 -10.10
N VAL A 172 -6.06 1.26 -10.46
CA VAL A 172 -4.85 0.91 -9.69
C VAL A 172 -3.64 1.06 -10.59
N VAL A 173 -2.64 1.85 -10.17
CA VAL A 173 -1.47 2.18 -11.00
C VAL A 173 -0.29 1.27 -10.66
N TYR A 174 0.30 0.65 -11.68
CA TYR A 174 1.49 -0.19 -11.61
C TYR A 174 2.64 0.46 -12.38
N GLY A 175 3.78 0.66 -11.72
CA GLY A 175 5.01 1.11 -12.38
C GLY A 175 5.70 -0.04 -13.12
N VAL A 176 6.04 0.18 -14.40
CA VAL A 176 6.78 -0.76 -15.23
C VAL A 176 8.17 -0.19 -15.50
N ALA A 177 9.21 -0.98 -15.22
CA ALA A 177 10.58 -0.57 -15.42
C ALA A 177 10.88 -0.27 -16.90
N ALA A 178 11.78 0.69 -17.15
CA ALA A 178 12.15 1.11 -18.49
C ALA A 178 12.59 -0.08 -19.36
N GLY A 179 12.08 -0.13 -20.59
CA GLY A 179 12.37 -1.20 -21.54
C GLY A 179 11.69 -2.54 -21.25
N GLN A 180 10.86 -2.65 -20.20
CA GLN A 180 10.08 -3.85 -19.91
C GLN A 180 8.63 -3.72 -20.43
N PHE A 181 8.04 -4.86 -20.73
CA PHE A 181 6.60 -4.99 -20.93
C PHE A 181 6.01 -5.74 -19.73
N ALA A 182 4.87 -5.27 -19.22
CA ALA A 182 4.21 -5.88 -18.07
C ALA A 182 3.87 -7.35 -18.35
N GLN A 183 4.00 -8.20 -17.33
CA GLN A 183 3.40 -9.53 -17.36
C GLN A 183 1.90 -9.39 -17.11
N LEU A 184 1.08 -9.91 -18.03
CA LEU A 184 -0.36 -9.65 -18.08
C LEU A 184 -1.19 -10.93 -17.92
N ASP A 185 -0.62 -11.95 -17.26
CA ASP A 185 -1.31 -13.22 -17.03
C ASP A 185 -2.60 -12.98 -16.26
N GLY A 186 -3.74 -13.35 -16.87
CA GLY A 186 -5.07 -13.16 -16.28
C GLY A 186 -5.60 -11.72 -16.31
N VAL A 187 -4.90 -10.77 -16.92
CA VAL A 187 -5.37 -9.38 -17.04
C VAL A 187 -6.27 -9.24 -18.26
N HIS A 188 -7.58 -9.14 -18.04
CA HIS A 188 -8.55 -9.04 -19.13
C HIS A 188 -8.72 -7.61 -19.66
N ALA A 189 -8.62 -6.59 -18.81
CA ALA A 189 -8.77 -5.21 -19.26
C ALA A 189 -7.81 -4.29 -18.52
N ALA A 190 -7.02 -3.51 -19.26
CA ALA A 190 -6.01 -2.62 -18.72
C ALA A 190 -5.74 -1.38 -19.60
N LEU A 191 -5.29 -0.31 -18.94
CA LEU A 191 -4.77 0.88 -19.57
C LEU A 191 -3.22 0.86 -19.51
N HIS A 192 -2.58 1.26 -20.60
CA HIS A 192 -1.13 1.39 -20.70
C HIS A 192 -0.80 2.86 -20.98
N LEU A 193 -0.04 3.49 -20.09
CA LEU A 193 0.34 4.90 -20.18
C LEU A 193 1.82 5.05 -20.46
N ASP A 194 2.12 5.88 -21.45
CA ASP A 194 3.46 6.13 -21.96
C ASP A 194 4.16 4.87 -22.50
N LEU A 195 3.40 4.05 -23.25
CA LEU A 195 3.94 2.80 -23.80
C LEU A 195 5.14 3.08 -24.73
N PRO A 196 6.38 2.64 -24.39
CA PRO A 196 7.55 2.98 -25.17
C PRO A 196 7.58 2.20 -26.49
N PRO A 197 8.30 2.69 -27.52
CA PRO A 197 8.40 1.99 -28.81
C PRO A 197 8.85 0.53 -28.70
N SER A 198 9.76 0.22 -27.78
CA SER A 198 10.26 -1.14 -27.51
C SER A 198 9.18 -2.11 -27.02
N ALA A 199 8.12 -1.59 -26.37
CA ALA A 199 7.04 -2.38 -25.79
C ALA A 199 5.85 -2.59 -26.75
N ARG A 200 5.80 -1.87 -27.89
CA ARG A 200 4.67 -1.92 -28.83
C ARG A 200 4.45 -3.29 -29.45
N THR A 201 5.52 -4.03 -29.74
CA THR A 201 5.40 -5.40 -30.27
C THR A 201 4.78 -6.34 -29.23
N GLY A 202 5.15 -6.21 -27.96
CA GLY A 202 4.54 -6.95 -26.85
C GLY A 202 3.05 -6.62 -26.69
N PHE A 203 2.72 -5.32 -26.72
CA PHE A 203 1.33 -4.83 -26.66
C PHE A 203 0.46 -5.37 -27.81
N ALA A 204 0.97 -5.34 -29.05
CA ALA A 204 0.26 -5.91 -30.20
C ALA A 204 0.05 -7.43 -30.07
N GLY A 205 0.94 -8.12 -29.36
CA GLY A 205 0.82 -9.55 -29.05
C GLY A 205 -0.32 -9.92 -28.11
N LEU A 206 -0.91 -8.95 -27.40
CA LEU A 206 -2.09 -9.17 -26.55
C LEU A 206 -3.36 -9.44 -27.36
N ALA A 207 -3.37 -9.00 -28.62
CA ALA A 207 -4.45 -9.28 -29.53
C ALA A 207 -4.37 -10.74 -30.00
N LEU A 208 -5.36 -11.56 -29.64
CA LEU A 208 -5.48 -12.95 -30.11
C LEU A 208 -6.80 -13.13 -30.89
N PRO A 209 -6.75 -13.27 -32.23
CA PRO A 209 -5.57 -13.27 -33.09
C PRO A 209 -4.94 -11.86 -33.27
N PRO A 210 -3.67 -11.76 -33.72
CA PRO A 210 -2.94 -10.48 -33.87
C PRO A 210 -3.65 -9.44 -34.74
N GLN A 211 -4.54 -9.88 -35.65
CA GLN A 211 -5.36 -8.95 -36.44
C GLN A 211 -6.38 -8.16 -35.62
N GLN A 212 -6.52 -8.43 -34.31
CA GLN A 212 -7.34 -7.65 -33.40
C GLN A 212 -6.60 -6.47 -32.75
N ALA A 213 -5.31 -6.27 -33.04
CA ALA A 213 -4.61 -5.05 -32.69
C ALA A 213 -5.01 -3.92 -33.65
N LEU A 214 -5.14 -2.70 -33.14
CA LEU A 214 -5.42 -1.50 -33.92
C LEU A 214 -4.51 -0.37 -33.43
N GLU A 215 -3.69 0.19 -34.32
CA GLU A 215 -2.92 1.40 -34.04
C GLU A 215 -3.54 2.60 -34.77
N ILE A 216 -3.74 3.69 -34.04
CA ILE A 216 -4.27 4.95 -34.55
C ILE A 216 -3.30 6.05 -34.18
N ASN A 217 -2.83 6.79 -35.18
CA ASN A 217 -2.07 8.00 -34.95
C ASN A 217 -3.02 9.13 -34.51
N ALA A 218 -2.97 9.46 -33.21
CA ALA A 218 -3.80 10.48 -32.58
C ALA A 218 -3.40 11.91 -33.00
N ARG A 219 -2.16 12.11 -33.47
CA ARG A 219 -1.64 13.42 -33.93
C ARG A 219 -2.48 14.07 -35.03
N ASP A 220 -3.10 13.24 -35.86
CA ASP A 220 -3.81 13.66 -37.08
C ASP A 220 -5.32 13.81 -36.86
N ALA A 221 -5.82 13.59 -35.63
CA ALA A 221 -7.23 13.80 -35.31
C ALA A 221 -7.46 15.29 -34.97
N ALA A 222 -8.32 15.96 -35.74
CA ALA A 222 -8.66 17.35 -35.50
C ALA A 222 -9.58 17.53 -34.27
N ASP A 223 -10.43 16.53 -34.02
CA ASP A 223 -11.42 16.51 -32.95
C ASP A 223 -11.68 15.08 -32.45
N ARG A 224 -12.45 14.98 -31.35
CA ARG A 224 -12.84 13.71 -30.73
C ARG A 224 -13.57 12.79 -31.71
N LYS A 225 -14.51 13.33 -32.49
CA LYS A 225 -15.31 12.54 -33.43
C LYS A 225 -14.43 11.86 -34.48
N THR A 226 -13.47 12.60 -35.05
CA THR A 226 -12.50 12.08 -36.02
C THR A 226 -11.66 10.96 -35.43
N LEU A 227 -11.27 11.07 -34.15
CA LEU A 227 -10.52 10.00 -33.49
C LEU A 227 -11.39 8.76 -33.24
N LEU A 228 -12.61 8.94 -32.72
CA LEU A 228 -13.54 7.84 -32.48
C LEU A 228 -13.94 7.13 -33.79
N ASP A 229 -14.17 7.87 -34.87
CA ASP A 229 -14.50 7.32 -36.19
C ASP A 229 -13.35 6.49 -36.78
N ARG A 230 -12.09 6.76 -36.39
CA ARG A 230 -10.92 5.92 -36.74
C ARG A 230 -10.86 4.62 -35.95
N ILE A 231 -11.42 4.57 -34.75
CA ILE A 231 -11.57 3.33 -33.97
C ILE A 231 -12.74 2.51 -34.54
N ALA A 232 -13.92 3.14 -34.63
CA ALA A 232 -15.11 2.56 -35.21
C ALA A 232 -16.06 3.67 -35.71
N PRO A 233 -16.34 3.75 -37.03
CA PRO A 233 -17.19 4.78 -37.60
C PRO A 233 -18.60 4.85 -36.97
N GLY A 234 -19.07 6.06 -36.71
CA GLY A 234 -20.41 6.32 -36.14
C GLY A 234 -20.47 6.34 -34.61
N SER A 235 -19.34 6.12 -33.95
CA SER A 235 -19.27 6.10 -32.48
C SER A 235 -19.28 7.52 -31.90
N THR A 236 -20.00 7.71 -30.78
CA THR A 236 -20.09 8.99 -30.07
C THR A 236 -19.32 8.99 -28.75
N THR A 237 -19.02 7.81 -28.19
CA THR A 237 -18.26 7.62 -26.96
C THR A 237 -17.05 6.70 -27.19
N LEU A 238 -16.06 6.76 -26.29
CA LEU A 238 -14.91 5.85 -26.34
C LEU A 238 -15.37 4.39 -26.12
N THR A 239 -16.28 4.17 -25.17
CA THR A 239 -16.87 2.85 -24.89
C THR A 239 -17.54 2.26 -26.13
N ASP A 240 -18.36 3.03 -26.84
CA ASP A 240 -19.02 2.56 -28.06
C ASP A 240 -18.01 2.25 -29.17
N ALA A 241 -17.00 3.11 -29.32
CA ALA A 241 -15.96 2.92 -30.33
C ALA A 241 -15.15 1.64 -30.08
N LEU A 242 -14.66 1.43 -28.87
CA LEU A 242 -13.90 0.25 -28.49
C LEU A 242 -14.78 -1.01 -28.57
N ARG A 243 -16.04 -0.93 -28.15
CA ARG A 243 -17.00 -2.04 -28.26
C ARG A 243 -17.23 -2.42 -29.72
N ALA A 244 -17.57 -1.46 -30.58
CA ALA A 244 -17.90 -1.68 -31.99
C ALA A 244 -16.70 -2.10 -32.83
N SER A 245 -15.49 -1.68 -32.46
CA SER A 245 -14.25 -2.08 -33.16
C SER A 245 -13.99 -3.59 -33.14
N GLY A 246 -14.49 -4.30 -32.12
CA GLY A 246 -14.19 -5.72 -31.87
C GLY A 246 -12.71 -6.00 -31.58
N ARG A 247 -11.92 -4.97 -31.29
CA ARG A 247 -10.48 -5.08 -31.02
C ARG A 247 -10.22 -5.44 -29.57
N SER A 248 -9.15 -6.18 -29.33
CA SER A 248 -8.65 -6.57 -28.01
C SER A 248 -7.41 -5.79 -27.60
N ALA A 249 -6.75 -5.09 -28.54
CA ALA A 249 -5.68 -4.14 -28.24
C ALA A 249 -5.81 -2.90 -29.13
N VAL A 250 -5.88 -1.70 -28.53
CA VAL A 250 -5.94 -0.42 -29.25
C VAL A 250 -4.82 0.49 -28.76
N LEU A 251 -3.96 0.92 -29.69
CA LEU A 251 -2.83 1.82 -29.43
C LEU A 251 -3.12 3.19 -30.06
N LEU A 252 -3.09 4.25 -29.24
CA LEU A 252 -3.09 5.64 -29.72
C LEU A 252 -1.67 6.19 -29.67
N SER A 253 -1.00 6.21 -30.83
CA SER A 253 0.34 6.79 -30.98
C SER A 253 0.30 8.29 -31.27
N GLY A 254 1.39 9.00 -31.00
CA GLY A 254 1.45 10.46 -31.12
C GLY A 254 0.48 11.19 -30.17
N PHE A 255 0.19 10.60 -29.00
CA PHE A 255 -0.81 11.13 -28.07
C PHE A 255 -0.37 12.46 -27.45
N GLU A 256 0.93 12.68 -27.26
CA GLU A 256 1.48 13.98 -26.84
C GLU A 256 1.06 15.12 -27.78
N GLN A 257 1.05 14.89 -29.10
CA GLN A 257 0.63 15.94 -30.03
C GLN A 257 -0.87 16.23 -29.94
N LEU A 258 -1.70 15.22 -29.61
CA LEU A 258 -3.11 15.45 -29.31
C LEU A 258 -3.26 16.26 -28.03
N TRP A 259 -2.52 15.90 -26.98
CA TRP A 259 -2.51 16.61 -25.70
C TRP A 259 -2.13 18.10 -25.85
N VAL A 260 -1.06 18.39 -26.60
CA VAL A 260 -0.61 19.77 -26.82
C VAL A 260 -1.59 20.57 -27.70
N LYS A 261 -2.11 19.97 -28.78
CA LYS A 261 -2.98 20.70 -29.72
C LYS A 261 -4.42 20.84 -29.24
N ASN A 262 -4.93 19.84 -28.53
CA ASN A 262 -6.32 19.74 -28.12
C ASN A 262 -6.44 19.01 -26.78
N ARG A 263 -5.90 19.64 -25.74
CA ARG A 263 -5.87 19.11 -24.35
C ARG A 263 -7.23 18.61 -23.88
N ALA A 264 -8.30 19.37 -24.13
CA ALA A 264 -9.66 18.98 -23.73
C ALA A 264 -10.08 17.60 -24.26
N VAL A 265 -9.77 17.29 -25.53
CA VAL A 265 -10.06 15.97 -26.11
C VAL A 265 -9.18 14.88 -25.49
N ALA A 266 -7.90 15.16 -25.26
CA ALA A 266 -6.98 14.20 -24.64
C ALA A 266 -7.37 13.85 -23.20
N GLU A 267 -7.70 14.86 -22.38
CA GLU A 267 -8.17 14.69 -21.00
C GLU A 267 -9.50 13.92 -20.96
N GLU A 268 -10.43 14.23 -21.86
CA GLU A 268 -11.70 13.51 -21.97
C GLU A 268 -11.51 12.02 -22.28
N LEU A 269 -10.58 11.68 -23.17
CA LEU A 269 -10.25 10.28 -23.49
C LEU A 269 -9.63 9.55 -22.30
N ILE A 270 -8.71 10.20 -21.58
CA ILE A 270 -8.10 9.64 -20.36
C ILE A 270 -9.18 9.37 -19.32
N ARG A 271 -10.09 10.33 -19.08
CA ARG A 271 -11.18 10.16 -18.11
C ARG A 271 -12.20 9.09 -18.51
N GLN A 272 -12.45 8.88 -19.80
CA GLN A 272 -13.37 7.83 -20.30
C GLN A 272 -12.74 6.43 -20.37
N ALA A 273 -11.42 6.32 -20.33
CA ALA A 273 -10.75 5.03 -20.52
C ALA A 273 -11.11 3.98 -19.44
N PRO A 274 -11.16 4.30 -18.14
CA PRO A 274 -11.57 3.35 -17.11
C PRO A 274 -12.99 2.82 -17.33
N ASP A 275 -13.97 3.68 -17.60
CA ASP A 275 -15.35 3.27 -17.88
C ASP A 275 -15.45 2.30 -19.06
N ALA A 276 -14.71 2.58 -20.14
CA ALA A 276 -14.70 1.74 -21.33
C ALA A 276 -14.07 0.36 -21.05
N LEU A 277 -12.99 0.32 -20.28
CA LEU A 277 -12.28 -0.91 -19.90
C LEU A 277 -13.10 -1.75 -18.90
N ALA A 278 -13.71 -1.10 -17.90
CA ALA A 278 -14.61 -1.75 -16.94
C ALA A 278 -15.83 -2.36 -17.66
N THR A 279 -16.39 -1.65 -18.64
CA THR A 279 -17.48 -2.17 -19.48
C THR A 279 -17.05 -3.40 -20.28
N ALA A 280 -15.88 -3.37 -20.92
CA ALA A 280 -15.37 -4.53 -21.65
C ALA A 280 -15.16 -5.75 -20.74
N ARG A 281 -14.63 -5.54 -19.53
CA ARG A 281 -14.47 -6.59 -18.52
C ARG A 281 -15.82 -7.18 -18.09
N ALA A 282 -16.82 -6.34 -17.81
CA ALA A 282 -18.16 -6.78 -17.45
C ALA A 282 -18.85 -7.61 -18.55
N GLU A 283 -18.49 -7.36 -19.82
CA GLU A 283 -18.91 -8.15 -20.98
C GLU A 283 -18.08 -9.43 -21.20
N GLY A 284 -17.10 -9.72 -20.34
CA GLY A 284 -16.18 -10.85 -20.48
C GLY A 284 -15.20 -10.71 -21.65
N ARG A 285 -14.97 -9.49 -22.14
CA ARG A 285 -14.06 -9.20 -23.25
C ARG A 285 -12.67 -8.85 -22.75
N THR A 286 -11.66 -9.36 -23.43
CA THR A 286 -10.29 -8.86 -23.28
C THR A 286 -10.11 -7.56 -24.07
N LEU A 287 -9.65 -6.49 -23.42
CA LEU A 287 -9.39 -5.19 -24.05
C LEU A 287 -8.24 -4.44 -23.37
N HIS A 288 -7.18 -4.15 -24.12
CA HIS A 288 -6.09 -3.29 -23.69
C HIS A 288 -6.10 -1.99 -24.49
N LEU A 289 -5.98 -0.85 -23.80
CA LEU A 289 -5.87 0.47 -24.42
C LEU A 289 -4.50 1.06 -24.06
N ALA A 290 -3.80 1.64 -25.04
CA ALA A 290 -2.51 2.28 -24.81
C ALA A 290 -2.49 3.73 -25.32
N PHE A 291 -1.95 4.64 -24.52
CA PHE A 291 -1.54 5.98 -24.94
C PHE A 291 -0.01 6.01 -24.99
N ALA A 292 0.54 6.29 -26.17
CA ALA A 292 1.98 6.25 -26.41
C ALA A 292 2.54 7.60 -26.84
N ASP A 293 3.86 7.70 -26.78
CA ASP A 293 4.66 8.87 -27.13
C ASP A 293 4.39 10.07 -26.23
N LEU A 294 4.19 9.85 -24.92
CA LEU A 294 4.00 10.92 -23.94
C LEU A 294 5.35 11.46 -23.47
N THR A 295 5.40 12.74 -23.10
CA THR A 295 6.49 13.25 -22.26
C THR A 295 6.23 12.88 -20.80
N SER A 296 7.27 12.86 -19.96
CA SER A 296 7.13 12.58 -18.52
C SER A 296 6.10 13.49 -17.85
N ASP A 297 6.12 14.78 -18.16
CA ASP A 297 5.19 15.77 -17.59
C ASP A 297 3.73 15.49 -18.00
N THR A 298 3.51 15.08 -19.26
CA THR A 298 2.18 14.70 -19.75
C THR A 298 1.72 13.38 -19.15
N ALA A 299 2.61 12.40 -18.98
CA ALA A 299 2.31 11.12 -18.34
C ALA A 299 1.88 11.31 -16.88
N GLU A 300 2.62 12.13 -16.12
CA GLU A 300 2.25 12.47 -14.73
C GLU A 300 0.92 13.22 -14.67
N SER A 301 0.70 14.20 -15.55
CA SER A 301 -0.60 14.90 -15.63
C SER A 301 -1.75 13.92 -15.95
N ALA A 302 -1.53 12.93 -16.82
CA ALA A 302 -2.53 11.92 -17.13
C ALA A 302 -2.82 11.00 -15.93
N LEU A 303 -1.80 10.66 -15.14
CA LEU A 303 -1.95 9.89 -13.91
C LEU A 303 -2.74 10.66 -12.84
N GLU A 304 -2.49 11.96 -12.68
CA GLU A 304 -3.29 12.83 -11.79
C GLU A 304 -4.76 12.82 -12.20
N LEU A 305 -5.06 12.98 -13.50
CA LEU A 305 -6.45 12.94 -13.99
C LEU A 305 -7.16 11.62 -13.69
N LEU A 306 -6.44 10.50 -13.73
CA LEU A 306 -6.99 9.18 -13.41
C LEU A 306 -7.17 8.97 -11.90
N ARG A 307 -6.26 9.50 -11.08
CA ARG A 307 -6.35 9.46 -9.61
C ARG A 307 -7.50 10.31 -9.08
N ASP A 308 -7.84 11.40 -9.76
CA ASP A 308 -8.94 12.30 -9.42
C ASP A 308 -10.34 11.75 -9.79
N LEU A 309 -10.41 10.60 -10.48
CA LEU A 309 -11.69 10.01 -10.82
C LEU A 309 -12.40 9.49 -9.58
N THR A 310 -13.70 9.77 -9.47
CA THR A 310 -14.54 9.20 -8.43
C THR A 310 -14.96 7.78 -8.80
N ALA A 311 -15.04 6.89 -7.81
CA ALA A 311 -15.51 5.53 -7.97
C ALA A 311 -16.84 5.45 -8.73
N GLY A 312 -16.89 4.67 -9.81
CA GLY A 312 -18.12 4.34 -10.55
C GLY A 312 -18.25 2.85 -10.88
N HIS A 313 -17.29 2.02 -10.48
CA HIS A 313 -17.18 0.61 -10.89
C HIS A 313 -17.02 -0.31 -9.69
N ALA A 314 -17.44 -1.56 -9.83
CA ALA A 314 -17.31 -2.60 -8.82
C ALA A 314 -15.87 -3.11 -8.65
N GLU A 315 -15.01 -2.93 -9.66
CA GLU A 315 -13.59 -3.31 -9.62
C GLU A 315 -12.72 -2.22 -10.26
N PRO A 316 -11.54 -1.93 -9.69
CA PRO A 316 -10.57 -1.02 -10.30
C PRO A 316 -10.04 -1.52 -11.65
N VAL A 317 -9.74 -0.57 -12.53
CA VAL A 317 -9.02 -0.83 -13.79
C VAL A 317 -7.51 -0.71 -13.55
N PRO A 318 -6.70 -1.74 -13.88
CA PRO A 318 -5.25 -1.65 -13.78
C PRO A 318 -4.69 -0.68 -14.85
N VAL A 319 -3.77 0.18 -14.42
CA VAL A 319 -3.06 1.16 -15.25
C VAL A 319 -1.57 0.86 -15.17
N PHE A 320 -0.95 0.46 -16.27
CA PHE A 320 0.48 0.22 -16.36
C PHE A 320 1.18 1.48 -16.87
N HIS A 321 1.94 2.15 -16.00
CA HIS A 321 2.74 3.32 -16.33
C HIS A 321 4.19 2.89 -16.63
N TYR A 322 4.67 3.19 -17.83
CA TYR A 322 6.02 2.83 -18.26
C TYR A 322 6.96 4.00 -18.02
N ALA A 323 8.04 3.77 -17.30
CA ALA A 323 9.03 4.83 -17.07
C ALA A 323 9.69 5.26 -18.40
N PRO A 324 10.04 6.55 -18.57
CA PRO A 324 10.76 7.03 -19.73
C PRO A 324 12.05 6.22 -19.92
N SER A 325 12.35 5.86 -21.17
CA SER A 325 13.67 5.34 -21.51
C SER A 325 14.66 6.50 -21.40
N ALA A 326 15.57 6.44 -20.43
CA ALA A 326 16.65 7.42 -20.26
C ALA A 326 17.52 7.56 -21.52
#